data_AF-A0AAN2PLB9-F1
#
_entry.id   AF-A0AAN2PLB9-F1
#
_cell.length_a   1.000
_cell.length_b   1.000
_cell.length_c   1.000
_cell.angle_alpha   90.00
_cell.angle_beta   90.00
_cell.angle_gamma   90.00
#
_symmetry.space_group_name_H-M   'P 1'
#
loop_
_entity.id
_entity.type
_entity.pdbx_description
1 polymer ?
#
loop_
_entity_poly.entity_id
_entity_poly.type
_entity_poly.pdbx_seq_one_letter_code
_entity_poly.pdbx_strand_id
1 'polypeptide(L)' 'MKFFGITLLLLIPLVVLSLGMDILMGFDLDNSIKHDFNPFLVKDPAEFILFIILVSFLVFSFFYRKKKKKNKGK' A
#
# COMPACT_ATOMS: atom_id res chain seq x y z
N MET A 1 -18.98 7.25 -23.14
CA MET A 1 -17.71 6.76 -23.70
C MET A 1 -16.63 7.84 -23.87
N LYS A 2 -16.67 8.95 -23.10
CA LYS A 2 -15.60 9.99 -23.11
C LYS A 2 -14.67 9.84 -21.90
N PHE A 3 -15.23 9.58 -20.71
CA PHE A 3 -14.47 9.33 -19.49
C PHE A 3 -13.50 8.16 -19.62
N PHE A 4 -13.95 7.03 -20.18
CA PHE A 4 -13.10 5.83 -20.30
C PHE A 4 -11.83 6.08 -21.13
N GLY A 5 -11.93 6.88 -22.20
CA GLY A 5 -10.77 7.26 -23.02
C GLY A 5 -9.80 8.17 -22.27
N ILE A 6 -10.33 9.14 -21.50
CA ILE A 6 -9.52 10.05 -20.68
C ILE A 6 -8.84 9.27 -19.55
N THR A 7 -9.54 8.33 -18.91
CA THR A 7 -8.97 7.45 -17.88
C THR A 7 -7.83 6.62 -18.44
N LEU A 8 -8.00 6.01 -19.62
CA LEU A 8 -6.94 5.22 -20.26
C LEU A 8 -5.75 6.09 -20.66
N LEU A 9 -6.02 7.30 -21.19
CA LEU A 9 -4.99 8.27 -21.60
C LEU A 9 -4.19 8.81 -20.42
N LEU A 10 -4.77 8.86 -19.21
CA LEU A 10 -4.06 9.20 -17.98
C LEU A 10 -3.35 7.98 -17.36
N LEU A 11 -3.94 6.79 -17.45
CA LEU A 11 -3.39 5.58 -16.86
C LEU A 11 -2.06 5.18 -17.51
N ILE A 12 -1.98 5.24 -18.85
CA ILE A 12 -0.78 4.85 -19.60
C ILE A 12 0.46 5.66 -19.18
N PRO A 13 0.47 7.01 -19.19
CA PRO A 13 1.63 7.78 -18.78
C PRO A 13 1.94 7.63 -17.29
N LEU A 14 0.93 7.43 -16.43
CA LEU A 14 1.16 7.14 -15.00
C LEU A 14 1.95 5.84 -14.80
N VAL A 15 1.55 4.77 -15.49
CA VAL A 15 2.23 3.46 -15.40
C VAL A 15 3.65 3.56 -15.97
N VAL A 16 3.82 4.25 -17.10
CA VAL A 16 5.14 4.46 -17.71
C VAL A 16 6.07 5.27 -16.80
N LEU A 17 5.57 6.33 -16.15
CA LEU A 17 6.36 7.12 -15.20
C LEU A 17 6.72 6.31 -13.95
N SER A 18 5.81 5.49 -13.43
CA SER A 18 6.06 4.60 -12.29
C SER A 18 7.17 3.60 -12.59
N LEU A 19 7.04 2.85 -13.69
CA LEU A 19 8.05 1.88 -14.13
C LEU A 19 9.37 2.56 -14.51
N GLY A 20 9.31 3.77 -15.09
CA GLY A 20 10.50 4.56 -15.41
C GLY A 20 11.28 4.97 -14.15
N MET A 21 10.59 5.36 -13.08
CA MET A 21 11.23 5.67 -11.80
C MET A 21 11.88 4.42 -11.18
N ASP A 22 11.23 3.27 -11.29
CA ASP A 22 11.80 2.02 -10.79
C ASP A 22 13.10 1.65 -11.50
N ILE A 23 13.15 1.81 -12.83
CA ILE A 23 14.40 1.64 -13.61
C ILE A 23 15.47 2.65 -13.15
N LEU A 24 15.10 3.92 -12.95
CA LEU A 24 16.04 4.96 -12.52
C LEU A 24 16.61 4.73 -11.12
N MET A 25 15.84 4.10 -10.24
CA MET A 25 16.29 3.68 -8.91
C MET A 25 17.07 2.34 -8.93
N GLY A 26 17.22 1.72 -10.10
CA GLY A 26 17.97 0.48 -10.28
C GLY A 26 17.21 -0.77 -9.85
N PHE A 27 15.88 -0.70 -9.76
CA PHE A 27 15.05 -1.87 -9.46
C PHE A 27 14.80 -2.72 -10.71
N ASP A 28 14.79 -4.04 -10.52
CA ASP A 28 14.45 -4.99 -11.58
C ASP A 28 12.96 -4.87 -11.96
N LEU A 29 12.69 -4.75 -13.26
CA LEU A 29 11.33 -4.62 -13.81
C LEU A 29 10.39 -5.77 -13.40
N ASP A 30 10.91 -7.00 -13.40
CA ASP A 30 10.16 -8.17 -12.93
C ASP A 30 9.80 -8.10 -11.45
N ASN A 31 10.63 -7.44 -10.66
CA ASN A 31 10.47 -7.30 -9.23
C ASN A 31 9.48 -6.18 -8.88
N SER A 32 9.53 -5.08 -9.65
CA SER A 32 8.61 -3.94 -9.60
C SER A 32 7.18 -4.29 -9.96
N ILE A 33 6.97 -5.02 -11.06
CA ILE A 33 5.62 -5.45 -11.46
C ILE A 33 5.00 -6.32 -10.37
N LYS A 34 5.74 -7.27 -9.79
CA LYS A 34 5.23 -8.09 -8.70
C LYS A 34 4.96 -7.29 -7.42
N HIS A 35 5.70 -6.21 -7.19
CA HIS A 35 5.55 -5.34 -6.04
C HIS A 35 4.31 -4.43 -6.18
N ASP A 36 4.14 -3.76 -7.32
CA ASP A 36 3.01 -2.86 -7.60
C ASP A 36 1.66 -3.58 -7.56
N PHE A 37 1.62 -4.86 -7.97
CA PHE A 37 0.39 -5.66 -7.97
C PHE A 37 0.16 -6.46 -6.68
N ASN A 38 1.14 -6.53 -5.77
CA ASN A 38 0.99 -7.22 -4.50
C ASN A 38 1.45 -6.35 -3.33
N PRO A 39 0.52 -5.64 -2.67
CA PRO A 39 0.85 -4.71 -1.59
C PRO A 39 1.31 -5.42 -0.30
N PHE A 40 1.34 -6.76 -0.28
CA PHE A 40 1.83 -7.55 0.85
C PHE A 40 3.12 -8.31 0.55
N LEU A 41 3.76 -8.06 -0.60
CA LEU A 41 5.07 -8.62 -0.93
C LEU A 41 6.16 -7.84 -0.17
N VAL A 42 6.19 -8.03 1.14
CA VAL A 42 7.21 -7.46 2.02
C VAL A 42 8.53 -8.17 1.78
N LYS A 43 9.50 -7.48 1.18
CA LYS A 43 10.81 -8.07 0.85
C LYS A 43 11.87 -7.64 1.83
N ASP A 44 11.79 -6.41 2.34
CA ASP A 44 12.80 -5.90 3.26
C ASP A 44 12.45 -6.21 4.72
N PRO A 45 13.45 -6.64 5.52
CA PRO A 45 13.24 -6.89 6.94
C PRO A 45 12.78 -5.64 7.70
N ALA A 46 13.15 -4.44 7.23
CA ALA A 46 12.69 -3.17 7.76
C ALA A 46 11.19 -2.93 7.51
N GLU A 47 10.71 -3.20 6.29
CA GLU A 47 9.30 -3.10 5.92
C GLU A 47 8.44 -4.07 6.74
N PHE A 48 8.96 -5.27 7.01
CA PHE A 48 8.27 -6.28 7.82
C PHE A 48 8.09 -5.83 9.27
N ILE A 49 9.13 -5.25 9.86
CA ILE A 49 9.07 -4.69 11.21
C ILE A 49 8.03 -3.56 11.28
N LEU A 50 8.04 -2.64 10.30
CA LEU A 50 7.06 -1.57 10.19
C LEU A 50 5.63 -2.10 10.07
N PHE A 51 5.42 -3.11 9.22
CA PHE A 51 4.11 -3.73 9.03
C PHE A 51 3.57 -4.34 10.33
N ILE A 52 4.42 -5.06 11.08
CA ILE A 52 4.04 -5.63 12.39
C ILE A 52 3.65 -4.53 13.38
N ILE A 53 4.40 -3.43 13.44
CA ILE A 53 4.11 -2.29 14.33
C ILE A 53 2.75 -1.67 13.97
N LEU A 54 2.50 -1.44 12.69
CA LEU A 54 1.23 -0.90 12.19
C LEU A 54 0.03 -1.80 12.52
N VAL A 55 0.16 -3.12 12.29
CA VAL A 55 -0.87 -4.10 12.63
C VAL A 55 -1.12 -4.14 14.13
N SER A 56 -0.06 -4.14 14.94
CA SER A 56 -0.15 -4.11 16.40
C SER A 56 -0.86 -2.85 16.89
N PHE A 57 -0.54 -1.69 16.31
CA PHE A 57 -1.21 -0.42 16.62
C PHE A 57 -2.68 -0.43 16.24
N LEU A 58 -3.04 -1.03 15.10
CA LEU A 58 -4.43 -1.18 14.67
C LEU A 58 -5.24 -2.04 15.65
N VAL A 59 -4.70 -3.20 16.04
CA VAL A 59 -5.33 -4.10 17.01
C VAL A 59 -5.48 -3.42 18.37
N PHE A 60 -4.43 -2.72 18.81
CA PHE A 60 -4.44 -1.96 20.06
C PHE A 60 -5.50 -0.85 20.02
N SER A 61 -5.54 -0.05 18.95
CA SER A 61 -6.54 1.00 18.73
C SER A 61 -7.97 0.43 18.76
N PHE A 62 -8.19 -0.72 18.12
CA PHE A 62 -9.48 -1.40 18.12
C PHE A 62 -9.88 -1.88 19.52
N PHE A 63 -8.94 -2.46 20.26
CA PHE A 63 -9.16 -2.94 21.63
C PHE A 63 -9.44 -1.77 22.60
N TYR A 64 -8.72 -0.66 22.47
CA TYR A 64 -8.93 0.55 23.26
C TYR A 64 -10.26 1.23 22.94
N ARG A 65 -10.64 1.32 21.66
CA ARG A 65 -11.97 1.81 21.26
C ARG A 65 -13.08 0.91 21.82
N LYS A 66 -12.90 -0.42 21.80
CA LYS A 66 -13.85 -1.38 22.36
C LYS A 66 -13.97 -1.24 23.89
N LYS A 67 -12.87 -1.03 24.61
CA LYS A 67 -12.88 -0.72 26.06
C LYS A 67 -13.58 0.61 26.37
N LYS A 68 -13.35 1.68 25.60
CA LYS A 68 -14.03 2.98 25.81
C LYS A 68 -15.56 2.90 25.58
N LYS A 69 -16.04 2.09 24.63
CA LYS A 69 -17.48 1.86 24.46
C LYS A 69 -18.12 1.11 25.64
N LYS A 70 -17.38 0.21 26.29
CA LYS A 70 -17.89 -0.54 27.46
C LYS A 70 -17.95 0.32 28.74
N ASN A 71 -17.18 1.40 28.82
CA ASN A 71 -17.15 2.32 29.97
C ASN A 71 -18.08 3.55 29.86
N LYS A 72 -18.77 3.75 28.72
CA LYS A 72 -19.81 4.78 28.55
C LYS A 72 -21.24 4.23 28.62
N GLY A 73 -21.39 2.94 28.90
CA GLY A 73 -22.68 2.23 29.01
C GLY A 73 -22.97 1.70 30.43
N LYS A 74 -22.37 2.31 31.46
CA LYS A 74 -22.77 2.15 32.85
C LYS A 74 -22.99 3.53 33.43
#